data_AF-A0A4U6TXV2-F1
#
_entry.id   AF-A0A4U6TXV2-F1
#
_cell.length_a   1.000
_cell.length_b   1.000
_cell.length_c   1.000
_cell.angle_alpha   90.00
_cell.angle_beta   90.00
_cell.angle_gamma   90.00
#
_symmetry.space_group_name_H-M   'P 1'
#
loop_
_entity.id
_entity.type
_entity.pdbx_description
1 polymer ?
#
loop_
_entity_poly.entity_id
_entity_poly.type
_entity_poly.pdbx_seq_one_letter_code
_entity_poly.pdbx_strand_id
1 'polypeptide(L)'
;MGVRGWSRRRRRRASPSAAGADLVSDLGDDVLVRVLELLPDASDAVRTGARGAKRFLAFVDDTLAQRARVTTDAAALEHLAISFVMDPVGEKAEKLVPRSIKAAQEWIWFAMQGEVKSFVLNLCLPLWEYRYHIACRDSKNLQQPMIDLSELPGSPKLETMHWTLGGATLCLPMTAVFTSLEDLSLESIQFPAGSGHLLPRLLSSACCPRLQKLQLRNLGLRELNELLVEASALLELSYDHAAPGDYSEIQTLRISAPRLEELTFLHEQPEHIDIDGELSCVRSLGVELYSHKLGDDDDDNDANKVSTCLLQCCTSVTCLEVSLVVVEAENRAADIISGRIPHLPHLISLTVHVYLPEWHSFGVGLADILTQCSNLKYLRVDCTNSMLRNYSCDHSNHWKSHKMCLPDIQEVEFMGMVGTNCERWFMERVLTHATQLRKATLSFDPMFRLKRKRDGSEFIPRGSGTWTRHHRDNYLSYEWKPDV
;
A
#
# COMPACT_ATOMS: atom_id res chain seq x y z
N MET A 1 30.52 49.91 26.87
CA MET A 1 29.35 50.23 26.03
C MET A 1 29.59 49.62 24.66
N GLY A 2 28.81 48.60 24.33
CA GLY A 2 28.99 47.79 23.13
C GLY A 2 28.30 48.39 21.90
N VAL A 3 28.95 48.28 20.75
CA VAL A 3 28.32 48.40 19.44
C VAL A 3 28.74 47.20 18.59
N ARG A 4 27.73 46.66 17.91
CA ARG A 4 27.61 45.29 17.40
C ARG A 4 28.40 45.11 16.11
N GLY A 5 29.16 44.02 16.02
CA GLY A 5 29.71 43.49 14.77
C GLY A 5 29.46 41.99 14.70
N TRP A 6 28.36 41.58 14.07
CA TRP A 6 28.09 40.16 13.83
C TRP A 6 28.84 39.69 12.57
N SER A 7 29.85 38.87 12.80
CA SER A 7 30.57 38.08 11.81
C SER A 7 29.67 36.99 11.22
N ARG A 8 29.65 36.91 9.87
CA ARG A 8 28.98 35.87 9.07
C ARG A 8 29.41 34.46 9.53
N ARG A 9 28.53 33.74 10.22
CA ARG A 9 28.61 32.27 10.32
C ARG A 9 27.87 31.66 9.14
N ARG A 10 28.63 30.97 8.28
CA ARG A 10 28.13 30.05 7.25
C ARG A 10 27.10 29.09 7.87
N ARG A 11 25.83 29.22 7.51
CA ARG A 11 24.85 28.15 7.67
C ARG A 11 25.27 27.02 6.73
N ARG A 12 25.85 25.95 7.28
CA ARG A 12 25.83 24.64 6.63
C ARG A 12 24.36 24.25 6.50
N ARG A 13 23.85 24.27 5.26
CA ARG A 13 22.57 23.63 4.93
C ARG A 13 22.72 22.16 5.28
N ALA A 14 21.88 21.68 6.18
CA ALA A 14 21.65 20.27 6.37
C ALA A 14 21.09 19.71 5.05
N SER A 15 21.64 18.59 4.61
CA SER A 15 21.22 17.84 3.45
C SER A 15 19.79 17.31 3.66
N PRO A 16 18.84 17.55 2.75
CA PRO A 16 17.61 16.78 2.72
C PRO A 16 17.95 15.36 2.29
N SER A 17 17.44 14.38 3.03
CA SER A 17 17.40 12.97 2.65
C SER A 17 16.74 12.80 1.28
N ALA A 18 17.21 11.79 0.55
CA ALA A 18 16.87 11.41 -0.82
C ALA A 18 15.36 11.42 -1.16
N ALA A 19 14.83 12.60 -1.45
CA ALA A 19 13.57 12.80 -2.15
C ALA A 19 13.91 13.24 -3.59
N GLY A 20 13.44 12.47 -4.58
CA GLY A 20 13.79 12.64 -6.00
C GLY A 20 13.70 14.10 -6.46
N ALA A 21 14.85 14.66 -6.82
CA ALA A 21 15.00 15.99 -7.37
C ALA A 21 14.51 16.03 -8.83
N ASP A 22 14.08 17.20 -9.31
CA ASP A 22 13.84 17.44 -10.73
C ASP A 22 15.16 17.33 -11.49
N LEU A 23 15.34 16.24 -12.23
CA LEU A 23 16.56 15.95 -12.99
C LEU A 23 16.45 16.32 -14.48
N VAL A 24 15.25 16.70 -14.95
CA VAL A 24 14.98 16.89 -16.39
C VAL A 24 14.90 18.36 -16.77
N SER A 25 14.53 19.25 -15.84
CA SER A 25 14.47 20.69 -16.13
C SER A 25 15.81 21.30 -16.55
N ASP A 26 16.93 20.71 -16.12
CA ASP A 26 18.30 21.18 -16.40
C ASP A 26 18.98 20.48 -17.58
N LEU A 27 18.35 19.47 -18.20
CA LEU A 27 18.91 18.75 -19.35
C LEU A 27 18.58 19.46 -20.68
N GLY A 28 19.55 19.45 -21.60
CA GLY A 28 19.38 19.87 -23.00
C GLY A 28 18.55 18.86 -23.78
N ASP A 29 17.73 19.33 -24.73
CA ASP A 29 16.82 18.48 -25.53
C ASP A 29 17.60 17.40 -26.33
N ASP A 30 18.81 17.73 -26.76
CA ASP A 30 19.77 16.87 -27.44
C ASP A 30 20.34 15.74 -26.56
N VAL A 31 20.37 15.94 -25.24
CA VAL A 31 20.82 14.94 -24.26
C VAL A 31 19.68 13.99 -23.90
N LEU A 32 18.46 14.50 -23.74
CA LEU A 32 17.27 13.68 -23.44
C LEU A 32 16.96 12.69 -24.57
N VAL A 33 17.02 13.15 -25.82
CA VAL A 33 16.82 12.29 -27.00
C VAL A 33 17.89 11.21 -27.09
N ARG A 34 19.17 11.54 -26.84
CA ARG A 34 20.27 10.55 -26.86
C ARG A 34 20.20 9.54 -25.72
N VAL A 35 19.71 9.93 -24.55
CA VAL A 35 19.53 9.00 -23.42
C VAL A 35 18.47 7.95 -23.77
N LEU A 36 17.36 8.33 -24.41
CA LEU A 36 16.32 7.38 -24.82
C LEU A 36 16.62 6.61 -26.13
N GLU A 37 17.42 7.16 -27.05
CA GLU A 37 17.90 6.43 -28.23
C GLU A 37 18.87 5.28 -27.84
N LEU A 38 19.54 5.39 -26.69
CA LEU A 38 20.50 4.41 -26.19
C LEU A 38 19.91 3.44 -25.16
N LEU A 39 18.71 3.71 -24.65
CA LEU A 39 18.04 2.85 -23.68
C LEU A 39 17.16 1.82 -24.41
N PRO A 40 17.45 0.51 -24.29
CA PRO A 40 16.59 -0.53 -24.83
C PRO A 40 15.20 -0.53 -24.15
N ASP A 41 15.12 -0.04 -22.91
CA ASP A 41 13.92 0.08 -22.08
C ASP A 41 13.76 1.51 -21.56
N ALA A 42 12.57 2.12 -21.75
CA ALA A 42 12.28 3.49 -21.34
C ALA A 42 11.82 3.56 -19.87
N SER A 43 12.63 3.05 -18.93
CA SER A 43 12.31 3.03 -17.49
C SER A 43 12.90 4.25 -16.77
N ASP A 44 12.43 5.46 -17.07
CA ASP A 44 12.86 6.67 -16.36
C ASP A 44 11.66 7.41 -15.74
N ALA A 45 11.72 7.61 -14.41
CA ALA A 45 10.71 8.35 -13.66
C ALA A 45 11.07 9.85 -13.59
N VAL A 46 10.14 10.73 -14.00
CA VAL A 46 10.37 12.19 -14.03
C VAL A 46 9.33 12.95 -13.20
N ARG A 47 9.79 13.70 -12.19
CA ARG A 47 8.99 14.75 -11.53
C ARG A 47 9.22 16.07 -12.26
N THR A 48 8.16 16.71 -12.76
CA THR A 48 8.29 17.94 -13.56
C THR A 48 7.55 19.12 -12.94
N GLY A 49 8.23 20.27 -12.80
CA GLY A 49 7.54 21.54 -12.56
C GLY A 49 6.78 22.03 -13.81
N ALA A 50 5.86 22.99 -13.68
CA ALA A 50 4.97 23.41 -14.78
C ALA A 50 5.65 23.82 -16.12
N ARG A 51 6.92 24.29 -16.11
CA ARG A 51 7.69 24.52 -17.35
C ARG A 51 8.28 23.23 -17.93
N GLY A 52 8.77 22.34 -17.07
CA GLY A 52 9.23 21.00 -17.44
C GLY A 52 8.09 20.15 -18.00
N ALA A 53 6.89 20.30 -17.45
CA ALA A 53 5.71 19.54 -17.87
C ALA A 53 5.40 19.67 -19.36
N LYS A 54 5.37 20.90 -19.91
CA LYS A 54 5.11 21.11 -21.34
C LYS A 54 6.21 20.50 -22.23
N ARG A 55 7.48 20.60 -21.81
CA ARG A 55 8.62 20.02 -22.55
C ARG A 55 8.55 18.50 -22.52
N PHE A 56 8.23 17.93 -21.37
CA PHE A 56 8.08 16.49 -21.18
C PHE A 56 6.98 15.92 -22.07
N LEU A 57 5.79 16.54 -22.09
CA LEU A 57 4.69 16.09 -22.98
C LEU A 57 5.15 16.05 -24.44
N ALA A 58 5.72 17.15 -24.95
CA ALA A 58 6.20 17.23 -26.33
C ALA A 58 7.30 16.19 -26.61
N PHE A 59 8.21 15.99 -25.66
CA PHE A 59 9.29 15.02 -25.78
C PHE A 59 8.79 13.57 -25.90
N VAL A 60 7.82 13.17 -25.07
CA VAL A 60 7.22 11.83 -25.15
C VAL A 60 6.48 11.67 -26.48
N ASP A 61 5.67 12.66 -26.87
CA ASP A 61 4.93 12.63 -28.13
C ASP A 61 5.88 12.49 -29.34
N ASP A 62 6.94 13.29 -29.39
CA ASP A 62 7.94 13.25 -30.46
C ASP A 62 8.67 11.90 -30.51
N THR A 63 9.01 11.34 -29.33
CA THR A 63 9.69 10.03 -29.22
C THR A 63 8.81 8.89 -29.71
N LEU A 64 7.54 8.84 -29.27
CA LEU A 64 6.59 7.83 -29.72
C LEU A 64 6.28 7.98 -31.22
N ALA A 65 6.15 9.21 -31.72
CA ALA A 65 5.96 9.47 -33.14
C ALA A 65 7.18 9.05 -33.99
N GLN A 66 8.40 9.24 -33.49
CA GLN A 66 9.61 8.76 -34.16
C GLN A 66 9.64 7.24 -34.20
N ARG A 67 9.35 6.56 -33.08
CA ARG A 67 9.29 5.09 -33.02
C ARG A 67 8.20 4.51 -33.92
N ALA A 68 7.04 5.16 -34.01
CA ALA A 68 5.97 4.77 -34.93
C ALA A 68 6.41 4.75 -36.41
N ARG A 69 7.40 5.59 -36.79
CA ARG A 69 7.89 5.71 -38.18
C ARG A 69 9.02 4.73 -38.53
N VAL A 70 9.75 4.22 -37.54
CA VAL A 70 11.01 3.44 -37.73
C VAL A 70 10.77 1.91 -37.78
N THR A 71 9.51 1.47 -37.73
CA THR A 71 9.02 0.08 -37.60
C THR A 71 9.34 -0.89 -38.75
N THR A 72 10.39 -0.67 -39.54
CA THR A 72 10.84 -1.62 -40.57
C THR A 72 12.09 -2.43 -40.23
N ASP A 73 12.92 -2.04 -39.24
CA ASP A 73 14.11 -2.85 -38.85
C ASP A 73 14.64 -2.59 -37.41
N ALA A 74 14.03 -1.70 -36.63
CA ALA A 74 14.46 -1.43 -35.26
C ALA A 74 13.79 -2.38 -34.24
N ALA A 75 14.54 -2.76 -33.20
CA ALA A 75 14.06 -3.59 -32.09
C ALA A 75 12.68 -3.11 -31.61
N ALA A 76 11.71 -4.03 -31.59
CA ALA A 76 10.35 -3.75 -31.14
C ALA A 76 10.38 -3.17 -29.72
N LEU A 77 9.63 -2.10 -29.47
CA LEU A 77 9.50 -1.54 -28.13
C LEU A 77 8.65 -2.49 -27.29
N GLU A 78 9.30 -3.37 -26.52
CA GLU A 78 8.61 -4.36 -25.69
C GLU A 78 8.16 -3.77 -24.34
N HIS A 79 8.92 -2.82 -23.77
CA HIS A 79 8.64 -2.22 -22.48
C HIS A 79 8.54 -0.69 -22.58
N LEU A 80 7.40 -0.14 -22.14
CA LEU A 80 7.15 1.29 -22.11
C LEU A 80 6.71 1.71 -20.71
N ALA A 81 7.50 2.57 -20.06
CA ALA A 81 7.12 3.18 -18.79
C ALA A 81 7.10 4.71 -18.94
N ILE A 82 6.00 5.33 -18.53
CA ILE A 82 5.84 6.79 -18.55
C ILE A 82 5.39 7.23 -17.18
N SER A 83 6.17 8.11 -16.55
CA SER A 83 5.80 8.74 -15.28
C SER A 83 5.75 10.25 -15.44
N PHE A 84 4.56 10.81 -15.22
CA PHE A 84 4.27 12.23 -15.26
C PHE A 84 3.58 12.66 -13.98
N VAL A 85 4.34 13.28 -13.09
CA VAL A 85 3.83 13.85 -11.84
C VAL A 85 3.89 15.37 -11.94
N MET A 86 2.73 16.01 -11.78
CA MET A 86 2.59 17.47 -11.83
C MET A 86 2.22 18.03 -10.45
N ASP A 87 3.08 18.89 -9.92
CA ASP A 87 2.83 19.54 -8.63
C ASP A 87 1.70 20.60 -8.70
N PRO A 88 0.92 20.77 -7.61
CA PRO A 88 -0.19 21.73 -7.56
C PRO A 88 0.31 23.17 -7.41
N VAL A 89 0.57 23.86 -8.53
CA VAL A 89 0.91 25.30 -8.49
C VAL A 89 0.34 26.10 -9.68
N GLY A 90 -0.73 26.87 -9.41
CA GLY A 90 -1.17 28.07 -10.14
C GLY A 90 -1.89 27.85 -11.48
N GLU A 91 -2.38 28.95 -12.08
CA GLU A 91 -3.16 29.00 -13.34
C GLU A 91 -2.49 28.28 -14.54
N LYS A 92 -1.18 28.05 -14.48
CA LYS A 92 -0.43 27.33 -15.53
C LYS A 92 -0.70 25.83 -15.50
N ALA A 93 -0.97 25.25 -14.33
CA ALA A 93 -1.30 23.83 -14.19
C ALA A 93 -2.68 23.53 -14.80
N GLU A 94 -3.67 24.39 -14.56
CA GLU A 94 -5.03 24.25 -15.13
C GLU A 94 -5.02 24.17 -16.66
N LYS A 95 -4.16 24.95 -17.33
CA LYS A 95 -4.01 24.94 -18.79
C LYS A 95 -3.32 23.68 -19.33
N LEU A 96 -2.57 22.97 -18.49
CA LEU A 96 -1.83 21.77 -18.87
C LEU A 96 -2.60 20.48 -18.60
N VAL A 97 -3.57 20.48 -17.67
CA VAL A 97 -4.40 19.30 -17.37
C VAL A 97 -5.07 18.72 -18.63
N PRO A 98 -5.82 19.49 -19.45
CA PRO A 98 -6.44 18.92 -20.66
C PRO A 98 -5.43 18.35 -21.66
N ARG A 99 -4.24 18.96 -21.74
CA ARG A 99 -3.16 18.48 -22.63
C ARG A 99 -2.54 17.19 -22.12
N SER A 100 -2.37 17.07 -20.80
CA SER A 100 -1.79 15.89 -20.16
C SER A 100 -2.73 14.69 -20.30
N ILE A 101 -4.03 14.92 -20.19
CA ILE A 101 -5.08 13.91 -20.41
C ILE A 101 -5.07 13.41 -21.86
N LYS A 102 -5.07 14.36 -22.81
CA LYS A 102 -5.00 14.02 -24.23
C LYS A 102 -3.74 13.21 -24.55
N ALA A 103 -2.58 13.64 -24.06
CA ALA A 103 -1.33 12.94 -24.26
C ALA A 103 -1.37 11.54 -23.65
N ALA A 104 -1.83 11.39 -22.41
CA ALA A 104 -1.99 10.08 -21.76
C ALA A 104 -2.89 9.14 -22.56
N GLN A 105 -4.02 9.63 -23.09
CA GLN A 105 -4.89 8.85 -23.96
C GLN A 105 -4.17 8.38 -25.24
N GLU A 106 -3.42 9.27 -25.88
CA GLU A 106 -2.63 8.94 -27.08
C GLU A 106 -1.50 7.94 -26.78
N TRP A 107 -0.84 8.05 -25.63
CA TRP A 107 0.20 7.12 -25.19
C TRP A 107 -0.35 5.72 -24.91
N ILE A 108 -1.50 5.64 -24.23
CA ILE A 108 -2.22 4.38 -24.02
C ILE A 108 -2.57 3.76 -25.37
N TRP A 109 -3.09 4.56 -26.31
CA TRP A 109 -3.45 4.08 -27.63
C TRP A 109 -2.27 3.53 -28.41
N PHE A 110 -1.13 4.23 -28.36
CA PHE A 110 0.13 3.78 -28.96
C PHE A 110 0.57 2.43 -28.37
N ALA A 111 0.53 2.28 -27.04
CA ALA A 111 0.90 1.04 -26.38
C ALA A 111 0.00 -0.13 -26.78
N MET A 112 -1.32 0.09 -26.89
CA MET A 112 -2.26 -0.97 -27.27
C MET A 112 -2.16 -1.42 -28.73
N GLN A 113 -1.81 -0.50 -29.63
CA GLN A 113 -1.66 -0.83 -31.06
C GLN A 113 -0.26 -1.35 -31.43
N GLY A 114 0.72 -1.12 -30.55
CA GLY A 114 2.11 -1.49 -30.78
C GLY A 114 2.44 -2.95 -30.42
N GLU A 115 3.75 -3.21 -30.44
CA GLU A 115 4.37 -4.49 -30.03
C GLU A 115 4.70 -4.53 -28.53
N VAL A 116 4.08 -3.64 -27.74
CA VAL A 116 4.38 -3.47 -26.31
C VAL A 116 3.84 -4.67 -25.52
N LYS A 117 4.73 -5.32 -24.77
CA LYS A 117 4.40 -6.39 -23.81
C LYS A 117 4.17 -5.85 -22.41
N SER A 118 4.87 -4.78 -22.03
CA SER A 118 4.77 -4.18 -20.71
C SER A 118 4.53 -2.68 -20.78
N PHE A 119 3.44 -2.22 -20.18
CA PHE A 119 3.10 -0.81 -20.14
C PHE A 119 2.82 -0.31 -18.72
N VAL A 120 3.63 0.65 -18.28
CA VAL A 120 3.47 1.35 -17.00
C VAL A 120 3.16 2.82 -17.27
N LEU A 121 2.05 3.31 -16.73
CA LEU A 121 1.67 4.72 -16.81
C LEU A 121 1.37 5.25 -15.42
N ASN A 122 2.21 6.15 -14.94
CA ASN A 122 1.96 6.91 -13.71
C ASN A 122 1.66 8.36 -14.07
N LEU A 123 0.39 8.72 -14.06
CA LEU A 123 -0.12 10.06 -14.27
C LEU A 123 -0.69 10.60 -12.95
N CYS A 124 -0.03 11.59 -12.35
CA CYS A 124 -0.52 12.26 -11.16
C CYS A 124 -0.76 13.75 -11.47
N LEU A 125 -2.03 14.09 -11.67
CA LEU A 125 -2.49 15.45 -11.89
C LEU A 125 -2.88 16.10 -10.55
N PRO A 126 -2.73 17.42 -10.42
CA PRO A 126 -3.11 18.11 -9.20
C PRO A 126 -4.61 17.96 -8.95
N LEU A 127 -4.93 17.31 -7.82
CA LEU A 127 -6.28 17.23 -7.28
C LEU A 127 -6.75 18.64 -6.94
N TRP A 128 -7.52 19.25 -7.84
CA TRP A 128 -8.18 20.53 -7.58
C TRP A 128 -9.17 20.43 -6.41
N GLU A 129 -9.56 19.21 -6.03
CA GLU A 129 -10.40 18.89 -4.86
C GLU A 129 -9.73 19.24 -3.51
N TYR A 130 -8.40 19.19 -3.38
CA TYR A 130 -7.77 19.19 -2.05
C TYR A 130 -7.44 20.55 -1.43
N ARG A 131 -7.44 21.65 -2.20
CA ARG A 131 -7.08 22.99 -1.64
C ARG A 131 -8.23 23.99 -1.56
N TYR A 132 -9.36 23.75 -2.23
CA TYR A 132 -10.49 24.69 -2.23
C TYR A 132 -11.70 24.26 -1.38
N HIS A 133 -11.84 22.97 -1.03
CA HIS A 133 -13.08 22.47 -0.40
C HIS A 133 -13.14 22.52 1.13
N ILE A 134 -12.07 22.91 1.83
CA ILE A 134 -12.21 23.34 3.23
C ILE A 134 -13.02 24.67 3.32
N ALA A 135 -13.18 25.41 2.21
CA ALA A 135 -13.86 26.70 2.22
C ALA A 135 -15.26 26.73 1.60
N CYS A 136 -15.68 25.77 0.76
CA CYS A 136 -16.95 25.87 0.03
C CYS A 136 -17.65 24.51 -0.11
N ARG A 137 -18.81 24.41 0.55
CA ARG A 137 -19.78 23.29 0.60
C ARG A 137 -20.55 23.04 -0.71
N ASP A 138 -20.16 23.67 -1.82
CA ASP A 138 -20.90 23.68 -3.10
C ASP A 138 -20.04 23.20 -4.28
N SER A 139 -19.63 21.93 -4.26
CA SER A 139 -18.74 21.33 -5.26
C SER A 139 -19.42 20.34 -6.22
N LYS A 140 -20.71 20.51 -6.49
CA LYS A 140 -21.48 19.52 -7.27
C LYS A 140 -21.27 19.55 -8.79
N ASN A 141 -20.50 20.48 -9.36
CA ASN A 141 -20.50 20.72 -10.81
C ASN A 141 -19.13 20.91 -11.49
N LEU A 142 -18.02 20.49 -10.88
CA LEU A 142 -16.72 20.54 -11.56
C LEU A 142 -16.46 19.20 -12.25
N GLN A 143 -16.54 19.21 -13.59
CA GLN A 143 -16.31 18.04 -14.44
C GLN A 143 -14.83 17.65 -14.31
N GLN A 144 -14.55 16.51 -13.69
CA GLN A 144 -13.21 15.98 -13.59
C GLN A 144 -12.64 15.70 -14.99
N PRO A 145 -11.34 15.94 -15.22
CA PRO A 145 -10.71 15.60 -16.49
C PRO A 145 -10.84 14.11 -16.77
N MET A 146 -11.15 13.74 -18.01
CA MET A 146 -11.53 12.37 -18.39
C MET A 146 -10.62 11.83 -19.48
N ILE A 147 -10.08 10.64 -19.26
CA ILE A 147 -9.40 9.81 -20.25
C ILE A 147 -10.45 8.86 -20.82
N ASP A 148 -10.78 9.04 -22.10
CA ASP A 148 -11.79 8.22 -22.78
C ASP A 148 -11.12 7.08 -23.55
N LEU A 149 -11.29 5.85 -23.05
CA LEU A 149 -10.81 4.62 -23.70
C LEU A 149 -11.98 3.75 -24.20
N SER A 150 -13.18 4.31 -24.39
CA SER A 150 -14.37 3.55 -24.79
C SER A 150 -14.20 2.75 -26.10
N GLU A 151 -13.42 3.29 -27.04
CA GLU A 151 -13.10 2.68 -28.35
C GLU A 151 -11.75 1.95 -28.38
N LEU A 152 -11.05 1.82 -27.24
CA LEU A 152 -9.70 1.27 -27.20
C LEU A 152 -9.66 -0.18 -27.72
N PRO A 153 -8.76 -0.51 -28.66
CA PRO A 153 -8.57 -1.89 -29.08
C PRO A 153 -7.94 -2.72 -27.96
N GLY A 154 -8.29 -4.00 -27.88
CA GLY A 154 -7.53 -4.95 -27.07
C GLY A 154 -6.12 -5.17 -27.63
N SER A 155 -5.19 -5.59 -26.77
CA SER A 155 -3.84 -5.97 -27.19
C SER A 155 -3.59 -7.46 -26.91
N PRO A 156 -3.29 -8.27 -27.93
CA PRO A 156 -2.98 -9.69 -27.75
C PRO A 156 -1.54 -9.92 -27.27
N LYS A 157 -0.68 -8.89 -27.23
CA LYS A 157 0.74 -9.01 -26.85
C LYS A 157 1.05 -8.44 -25.47
N LEU A 158 0.16 -7.60 -24.93
CA LEU A 158 0.36 -6.99 -23.63
C LEU A 158 0.24 -8.04 -22.52
N GLU A 159 1.33 -8.21 -21.78
CA GLU A 159 1.50 -9.15 -20.67
C GLU A 159 1.36 -8.44 -19.31
N THR A 160 1.80 -7.17 -19.20
CA THR A 160 1.69 -6.39 -17.97
C THR A 160 1.13 -4.99 -18.22
N MET A 161 0.15 -4.55 -17.42
CA MET A 161 -0.47 -3.23 -17.49
C MET A 161 -0.60 -2.61 -16.10
N HIS A 162 0.20 -1.57 -15.81
CA HIS A 162 0.18 -0.90 -14.51
C HIS A 162 -0.15 0.59 -14.67
N TRP A 163 -1.32 1.01 -14.18
CA TRP A 163 -1.82 2.37 -14.34
C TRP A 163 -2.09 3.02 -12.98
N THR A 164 -1.40 4.11 -12.73
CA THR A 164 -1.69 5.03 -11.63
C THR A 164 -2.23 6.33 -12.24
N LEU A 165 -3.52 6.64 -12.11
CA LEU A 165 -4.16 7.79 -12.79
C LEU A 165 -4.77 8.79 -11.80
N GLY A 166 -3.93 9.34 -10.92
CA GLY A 166 -4.35 10.30 -9.90
C GLY A 166 -4.89 11.61 -10.48
N GLY A 167 -6.09 12.00 -10.04
CA GLY A 167 -6.73 13.26 -10.43
C GLY A 167 -7.36 13.26 -11.83
N ALA A 168 -7.61 12.07 -12.40
CA ALA A 168 -8.32 11.87 -13.65
C ALA A 168 -9.46 10.84 -13.49
N THR A 169 -10.46 10.95 -14.35
CA THR A 169 -11.49 9.91 -14.54
C THR A 169 -11.14 9.04 -15.73
N LEU A 170 -11.47 7.75 -15.67
CA LEU A 170 -11.19 6.76 -16.72
C LEU A 170 -12.48 6.12 -17.22
N CYS A 171 -12.75 6.24 -18.53
CA CYS A 171 -13.77 5.43 -19.20
C CYS A 171 -13.11 4.17 -19.76
N LEU A 172 -13.52 2.99 -19.30
CA LEU A 172 -12.99 1.71 -19.80
C LEU A 172 -13.59 1.33 -21.17
N PRO A 173 -12.86 0.56 -21.99
CA PRO A 173 -13.39 -0.01 -23.22
C PRO A 173 -14.51 -1.02 -22.95
N MET A 174 -15.51 -1.05 -23.82
CA MET A 174 -16.62 -2.01 -23.72
C MET A 174 -16.32 -3.39 -24.32
N THR A 175 -15.34 -3.49 -25.22
CA THR A 175 -15.11 -4.68 -26.06
C THR A 175 -13.65 -5.13 -26.13
N ALA A 176 -12.72 -4.43 -25.46
CA ALA A 176 -11.31 -4.81 -25.46
C ALA A 176 -11.10 -6.16 -24.77
N VAL A 177 -10.20 -6.97 -25.36
CA VAL A 177 -9.78 -8.27 -24.83
C VAL A 177 -8.26 -8.29 -24.82
N PHE A 178 -7.69 -8.75 -23.71
CA PHE A 178 -6.25 -8.84 -23.47
C PHE A 178 -5.87 -10.29 -23.22
N THR A 179 -5.68 -11.03 -24.31
CA THR A 179 -5.52 -12.50 -24.25
C THR A 179 -4.23 -12.97 -23.59
N SER A 180 -3.22 -12.09 -23.51
CA SER A 180 -1.90 -12.38 -22.94
C SER A 180 -1.64 -11.66 -21.62
N LEU A 181 -2.59 -10.88 -21.10
CA LEU A 181 -2.37 -10.09 -19.88
C LEU A 181 -2.31 -11.02 -18.66
N GLU A 182 -1.19 -10.96 -17.97
CA GLU A 182 -0.89 -11.76 -16.78
C GLU A 182 -0.88 -10.91 -15.50
N ASP A 183 -0.52 -9.63 -15.61
CA ASP A 183 -0.41 -8.70 -14.48
C ASP A 183 -1.13 -7.37 -14.76
N LEU A 184 -2.15 -7.07 -13.95
CA LEU A 184 -2.93 -5.84 -14.02
C LEU A 184 -2.88 -5.10 -12.68
N SER A 185 -2.44 -3.84 -12.71
CA SER A 185 -2.46 -2.94 -11.55
C SER A 185 -3.18 -1.65 -11.90
N LEU A 186 -4.21 -1.31 -11.13
CA LEU A 186 -4.99 -0.09 -11.26
C LEU A 186 -4.95 0.67 -9.93
N GLU A 187 -4.43 1.89 -9.96
CA GLU A 187 -4.18 2.69 -8.76
C GLU A 187 -4.70 4.14 -8.91
N SER A 188 -5.38 4.64 -7.87
CA SER A 188 -5.82 6.04 -7.77
C SER A 188 -6.70 6.49 -8.96
N ILE A 189 -7.52 5.59 -9.49
CA ILE A 189 -8.36 5.83 -10.67
C ILE A 189 -9.79 6.12 -10.25
N GLN A 190 -10.41 7.16 -10.81
CA GLN A 190 -11.84 7.42 -10.63
C GLN A 190 -12.63 6.98 -11.86
N PHE A 191 -13.76 6.31 -11.66
CA PHE A 191 -14.66 5.94 -12.74
C PHE A 191 -15.85 6.92 -12.82
N PRO A 192 -16.28 7.31 -14.03
CA PRO A 192 -17.51 8.06 -14.20
C PRO A 192 -18.71 7.34 -13.56
N ALA A 193 -19.65 8.12 -13.01
CA ALA A 193 -20.90 7.62 -12.46
C ALA A 193 -21.61 6.68 -13.45
N GLY A 194 -22.04 5.52 -12.95
CA GLY A 194 -22.71 4.48 -13.75
C GLY A 194 -21.81 3.65 -14.67
N SER A 195 -20.52 3.96 -14.82
CA SER A 195 -19.59 3.22 -15.71
C SER A 195 -18.75 2.14 -15.02
N GLY A 196 -18.76 2.08 -13.68
CA GLY A 196 -17.98 1.13 -12.89
C GLY A 196 -18.26 -0.35 -13.23
N HIS A 197 -19.44 -0.66 -13.77
CA HIS A 197 -19.82 -2.01 -14.21
C HIS A 197 -18.94 -2.57 -15.35
N LEU A 198 -18.16 -1.73 -16.03
CA LEU A 198 -17.20 -2.17 -17.04
C LEU A 198 -15.93 -2.79 -16.44
N LEU A 199 -15.59 -2.46 -15.19
CA LEU A 199 -14.43 -3.04 -14.51
C LEU A 199 -14.60 -4.56 -14.29
N PRO A 200 -15.70 -5.08 -13.71
CA PRO A 200 -15.95 -6.53 -13.65
C PRO A 200 -15.80 -7.25 -15.00
N ARG A 201 -16.24 -6.60 -16.09
CA ARG A 201 -16.13 -7.18 -17.43
C ARG A 201 -14.67 -7.29 -17.88
N LEU A 202 -13.88 -6.23 -17.66
CA LEU A 202 -12.44 -6.24 -17.94
C LEU A 202 -11.71 -7.33 -17.14
N LEU A 203 -12.07 -7.49 -15.87
CA LEU A 203 -11.48 -8.48 -14.96
C LEU A 203 -11.94 -9.92 -15.23
N SER A 204 -12.96 -10.11 -16.07
CA SER A 204 -13.50 -11.44 -16.37
C SER A 204 -12.50 -12.31 -17.14
N SER A 205 -12.58 -13.62 -16.93
CA SER A 205 -11.79 -14.62 -17.66
C SER A 205 -12.03 -14.58 -19.18
N ALA A 206 -13.13 -13.98 -19.65
CA ALA A 206 -13.39 -13.77 -21.07
C ALA A 206 -12.51 -12.66 -21.67
N CYS A 207 -12.26 -11.59 -20.91
CA CYS A 207 -11.43 -10.46 -21.33
C CYS A 207 -9.93 -10.70 -21.04
N CYS A 208 -9.61 -11.28 -19.88
CA CYS A 208 -8.23 -11.50 -19.43
C CYS A 208 -8.03 -12.98 -18.99
N PRO A 209 -7.99 -13.94 -19.93
CA PRO A 209 -7.97 -15.38 -19.61
C PRO A 209 -6.68 -15.87 -18.92
N ARG A 210 -5.60 -15.07 -18.95
CA ARG A 210 -4.29 -15.41 -18.38
C ARG A 210 -3.94 -14.57 -17.15
N LEU A 211 -4.88 -13.78 -16.64
CA LEU A 211 -4.62 -12.87 -15.53
C LEU A 211 -4.26 -13.67 -14.28
N GLN A 212 -3.02 -13.49 -13.81
CA GLN A 212 -2.46 -14.16 -12.64
C GLN A 212 -2.33 -13.20 -11.44
N LYS A 213 -2.05 -11.91 -11.70
CA LYS A 213 -1.87 -10.89 -10.66
C LYS A 213 -2.84 -9.73 -10.89
N LEU A 214 -3.57 -9.38 -9.85
CA LEU A 214 -4.49 -8.25 -9.86
C LEU A 214 -4.27 -7.36 -8.64
N GLN A 215 -4.01 -6.08 -8.88
CA GLN A 215 -3.89 -5.06 -7.85
C GLN A 215 -4.90 -3.94 -8.11
N LEU A 216 -5.76 -3.69 -7.11
CA LEU A 216 -6.77 -2.64 -7.14
C LEU A 216 -6.52 -1.71 -5.95
N ARG A 217 -6.07 -0.48 -6.22
CA ARG A 217 -5.73 0.49 -5.17
C ARG A 217 -6.47 1.81 -5.36
N ASN A 218 -7.10 2.33 -4.32
CA ASN A 218 -7.73 3.67 -4.30
C ASN A 218 -8.65 3.93 -5.51
N LEU A 219 -9.53 2.98 -5.82
CA LEU A 219 -10.45 3.08 -6.96
C LEU A 219 -11.76 3.78 -6.55
N GLY A 220 -12.11 4.86 -7.26
CA GLY A 220 -13.36 5.58 -7.06
C GLY A 220 -14.48 5.00 -7.93
N LEU A 221 -15.31 4.10 -7.37
CA LEU A 221 -16.34 3.36 -8.08
C LEU A 221 -17.76 3.88 -7.76
N ARG A 222 -18.03 5.13 -8.14
CA ARG A 222 -19.31 5.79 -7.87
C ARG A 222 -20.49 4.99 -8.44
N GLU A 223 -21.52 4.81 -7.61
CA GLU A 223 -22.77 4.09 -7.96
C GLU A 223 -22.60 2.58 -8.26
N LEU A 224 -21.43 1.99 -7.97
CA LEU A 224 -21.22 0.56 -8.08
C LEU A 224 -21.33 -0.12 -6.71
N ASN A 225 -22.44 -0.81 -6.48
CA ASN A 225 -22.65 -1.51 -5.20
C ASN A 225 -21.88 -2.84 -5.12
N GLU A 226 -21.69 -3.52 -6.25
CA GLU A 226 -21.06 -4.84 -6.32
C GLU A 226 -19.91 -4.87 -7.34
N LEU A 227 -18.74 -5.34 -6.91
CA LEU A 227 -17.60 -5.63 -7.78
C LEU A 227 -17.39 -7.14 -7.83
N LEU A 228 -17.51 -7.74 -9.02
CA LEU A 228 -17.23 -9.15 -9.26
C LEU A 228 -15.83 -9.32 -9.87
N VAL A 229 -14.99 -10.14 -9.24
CA VAL A 229 -13.70 -10.61 -9.76
C VAL A 229 -13.84 -12.08 -10.18
N GLU A 230 -14.04 -12.30 -11.49
CA GLU A 230 -14.20 -13.63 -12.09
C GLU A 230 -12.95 -14.02 -12.91
N ALA A 231 -11.90 -14.46 -12.22
CA ALA A 231 -10.60 -14.71 -12.82
C ALA A 231 -10.08 -16.11 -12.46
N SER A 232 -10.30 -17.06 -13.37
CA SER A 232 -10.00 -18.49 -13.17
C SER A 232 -8.50 -18.82 -13.09
N ALA A 233 -7.65 -17.97 -13.69
CA ALA A 233 -6.20 -18.10 -13.68
C ALA A 233 -5.52 -17.29 -12.55
N LEU A 234 -6.30 -16.54 -11.75
CA LEU A 234 -5.77 -15.60 -10.76
C LEU A 234 -5.08 -16.33 -9.61
N LEU A 235 -3.85 -15.91 -9.31
CA LEU A 235 -3.00 -16.43 -8.25
C LEU A 235 -2.81 -15.41 -7.12
N GLU A 236 -2.75 -14.11 -7.46
CA GLU A 236 -2.52 -13.01 -6.52
C GLU A 236 -3.60 -11.93 -6.67
N LEU A 237 -4.25 -11.58 -5.57
CA LEU A 237 -5.22 -10.48 -5.51
C LEU A 237 -4.89 -9.55 -4.35
N SER A 238 -4.61 -8.28 -4.67
CA SER A 238 -4.45 -7.21 -3.70
C SER A 238 -5.55 -6.17 -3.89
N TYR A 239 -6.25 -5.86 -2.81
CA TYR A 239 -7.22 -4.78 -2.73
C TYR A 239 -6.83 -3.85 -1.58
N ASP A 240 -6.71 -2.57 -1.88
CA ASP A 240 -6.32 -1.54 -0.90
C ASP A 240 -7.12 -0.27 -1.18
N HIS A 241 -7.89 0.18 -0.20
CA HIS A 241 -8.58 1.45 -0.28
C HIS A 241 -8.11 2.33 0.87
N ALA A 242 -7.35 3.37 0.56
CA ALA A 242 -7.01 4.43 1.49
C ALA A 242 -7.76 5.68 1.03
N ALA A 243 -9.00 5.88 1.45
CA ALA A 243 -9.75 7.06 1.05
C ALA A 243 -9.16 8.34 1.66
N PRO A 244 -9.00 9.39 0.84
CA PRO A 244 -9.01 10.75 1.32
C PRO A 244 -10.30 11.41 0.79
N GLY A 245 -11.46 11.08 1.37
CA GLY A 245 -12.74 11.76 1.07
C GLY A 245 -13.94 10.86 0.76
N ASP A 246 -15.09 11.51 0.50
CA ASP A 246 -16.47 11.02 0.28
C ASP A 246 -16.63 10.17 -1.02
N TYR A 247 -15.73 9.21 -1.24
CA TYR A 247 -15.84 8.24 -2.31
C TYR A 247 -16.87 7.17 -1.92
N SER A 248 -17.73 6.80 -2.86
CA SER A 248 -18.71 5.73 -2.64
C SER A 248 -17.97 4.43 -2.37
N GLU A 249 -18.10 3.92 -1.15
CA GLU A 249 -17.58 2.61 -0.77
C GLU A 249 -18.30 1.52 -1.57
N ILE A 250 -17.56 0.54 -2.09
CA ILE A 250 -18.17 -0.65 -2.66
C ILE A 250 -18.82 -1.42 -1.51
N GLN A 251 -20.12 -1.67 -1.60
CA GLN A 251 -20.82 -2.41 -0.55
C GLN A 251 -20.43 -3.89 -0.56
N THR A 252 -20.32 -4.52 -1.73
CA THR A 252 -20.04 -5.96 -1.84
C THR A 252 -18.92 -6.25 -2.83
N LEU A 253 -17.91 -6.99 -2.38
CA LEU A 253 -16.89 -7.57 -3.25
C LEU A 253 -17.13 -9.07 -3.40
N ARG A 254 -17.34 -9.53 -4.63
CA ARG A 254 -17.52 -10.95 -4.95
C ARG A 254 -16.28 -11.51 -5.64
N ILE A 255 -15.76 -12.63 -5.13
CA ILE A 255 -14.54 -13.26 -5.63
C ILE A 255 -14.86 -14.68 -6.11
N SER A 256 -14.58 -14.93 -7.40
CA SER A 256 -14.57 -16.27 -8.01
C SER A 256 -13.20 -16.49 -8.65
N ALA A 257 -12.26 -16.96 -7.84
CA ALA A 257 -10.86 -17.18 -8.20
C ALA A 257 -10.34 -18.49 -7.55
N PRO A 258 -10.63 -19.66 -8.16
CA PRO A 258 -10.40 -20.97 -7.53
C PRO A 258 -8.92 -21.35 -7.37
N ARG A 259 -8.01 -20.64 -8.02
CA ARG A 259 -6.55 -20.88 -7.98
C ARG A 259 -5.80 -19.87 -7.12
N LEU A 260 -6.51 -19.00 -6.40
CA LEU A 260 -5.91 -17.92 -5.65
C LEU A 260 -4.98 -18.48 -4.55
N GLU A 261 -3.72 -18.03 -4.55
CA GLU A 261 -2.69 -18.44 -3.60
C GLU A 261 -2.33 -17.32 -2.62
N GLU A 262 -2.44 -16.07 -3.07
CA GLU A 262 -2.17 -14.87 -2.26
C GLU A 262 -3.36 -13.90 -2.32
N LEU A 263 -3.81 -13.46 -1.16
CA LEU A 263 -4.93 -12.55 -1.01
C LEU A 263 -4.62 -11.49 0.02
N THR A 264 -4.73 -10.22 -0.34
CA THR A 264 -4.39 -9.10 0.55
C THR A 264 -5.49 -8.04 0.53
N PHE A 265 -6.07 -7.79 1.71
CA PHE A 265 -7.02 -6.72 2.00
C PHE A 265 -6.49 -5.85 3.13
N LEU A 266 -5.88 -4.73 2.79
CA LEU A 266 -5.35 -3.77 3.75
C LEU A 266 -6.05 -2.43 3.52
N HIS A 267 -6.42 -1.75 4.61
CA HIS A 267 -7.04 -0.42 4.60
C HIS A 267 -8.46 -0.37 3.99
N GLU A 268 -9.43 0.07 4.82
CA GLU A 268 -10.85 0.30 4.51
C GLU A 268 -11.50 -0.80 3.65
N GLN A 269 -12.04 -1.81 4.35
CA GLN A 269 -12.64 -2.99 3.74
C GLN A 269 -14.03 -2.67 3.16
N PRO A 270 -14.48 -3.39 2.10
CA PRO A 270 -15.86 -3.32 1.66
C PRO A 270 -16.81 -3.73 2.81
N GLU A 271 -18.07 -3.26 2.79
CA GLU A 271 -19.03 -3.63 3.85
C GLU A 271 -19.25 -5.15 3.91
N HIS A 272 -19.28 -5.81 2.76
CA HIS A 272 -19.53 -7.23 2.59
C HIS A 272 -18.55 -7.87 1.59
N ILE A 273 -18.20 -9.13 1.85
CA ILE A 273 -17.43 -9.97 0.93
C ILE A 273 -18.20 -11.27 0.69
N ASP A 274 -18.34 -11.64 -0.58
CA ASP A 274 -18.94 -12.91 -1.00
C ASP A 274 -17.89 -13.73 -1.75
N ILE A 275 -17.66 -14.96 -1.30
CA ILE A 275 -16.64 -15.84 -1.84
C ILE A 275 -17.34 -17.03 -2.47
N ASP A 276 -17.13 -17.20 -3.77
CA ASP A 276 -17.70 -18.31 -4.52
C ASP A 276 -16.90 -19.60 -4.24
N GLY A 277 -17.34 -20.36 -3.24
CA GLY A 277 -16.70 -21.60 -2.79
C GLY A 277 -15.69 -21.40 -1.66
N GLU A 278 -14.72 -22.32 -1.54
CA GLU A 278 -13.63 -22.24 -0.55
C GLU A 278 -12.33 -21.76 -1.20
N LEU A 279 -11.65 -20.81 -0.56
CA LEU A 279 -10.31 -20.32 -0.96
C LEU A 279 -9.21 -21.25 -0.42
N SER A 280 -9.36 -22.55 -0.67
CA SER A 280 -8.50 -23.60 -0.12
C SER A 280 -7.05 -23.56 -0.62
N CYS A 281 -6.78 -22.85 -1.72
CA CYS A 281 -5.43 -22.67 -2.28
C CYS A 281 -4.68 -21.50 -1.63
N VAL A 282 -5.36 -20.61 -0.90
CA VAL A 282 -4.73 -19.41 -0.31
C VAL A 282 -3.76 -19.81 0.80
N ARG A 283 -2.48 -19.53 0.57
CA ARG A 283 -1.37 -19.80 1.49
C ARG A 283 -0.88 -18.54 2.19
N SER A 284 -1.03 -17.40 1.54
CA SER A 284 -0.67 -16.07 2.05
C SER A 284 -1.92 -15.19 2.12
N LEU A 285 -2.24 -14.68 3.31
CA LEU A 285 -3.39 -13.83 3.54
C LEU A 285 -2.96 -12.54 4.24
N GLY A 286 -3.34 -11.39 3.70
CA GLY A 286 -3.22 -10.07 4.32
C GLY A 286 -4.59 -9.53 4.71
N VAL A 287 -4.78 -9.11 5.96
CA VAL A 287 -6.05 -8.57 6.48
C VAL A 287 -5.82 -7.35 7.37
N GLU A 288 -6.85 -6.50 7.48
CA GLU A 288 -6.88 -5.40 8.45
C GLU A 288 -7.81 -5.76 9.63
N LEU A 289 -7.35 -5.54 10.85
CA LEU A 289 -8.14 -5.76 12.06
C LEU A 289 -8.13 -4.51 12.94
N TYR A 290 -9.29 -4.18 13.48
CA TYR A 290 -9.51 -3.13 14.45
C TYR A 290 -9.60 -3.74 15.84
N SER A 291 -8.84 -3.21 16.80
CA SER A 291 -8.91 -3.71 18.18
C SER A 291 -10.16 -3.22 18.92
N HIS A 292 -10.70 -2.06 18.55
CA HIS A 292 -11.87 -1.44 19.19
C HIS A 292 -12.82 -0.86 18.13
N LYS A 293 -14.08 -0.63 18.51
CA LYS A 293 -15.03 0.07 17.64
C LYS A 293 -14.60 1.51 17.39
N LEU A 294 -14.79 1.98 16.16
CA LEU A 294 -14.67 3.40 15.79
C LEU A 294 -16.01 4.10 16.06
N GLY A 295 -16.03 5.05 17.00
CA GLY A 295 -17.20 5.90 17.27
C GLY A 295 -18.23 5.36 18.26
N ASP A 296 -19.16 6.24 18.63
CA ASP A 296 -20.26 6.01 19.59
C ASP A 296 -21.57 5.56 18.92
N ASP A 297 -21.59 5.36 17.60
CA ASP A 297 -22.83 5.07 16.89
C ASP A 297 -23.26 3.60 17.09
N ASP A 298 -24.55 3.43 17.41
CA ASP A 298 -25.28 2.16 17.60
C ASP A 298 -25.35 1.27 16.34
N ASP A 299 -24.48 1.50 15.34
CA ASP A 299 -24.49 0.73 14.13
C ASP A 299 -23.82 -0.64 14.37
N ASP A 300 -24.48 -1.70 13.90
CA ASP A 300 -24.03 -3.10 13.97
C ASP A 300 -22.84 -3.36 13.04
N ASN A 301 -22.11 -2.31 12.63
CA ASN A 301 -20.98 -2.41 11.74
C ASN A 301 -19.80 -3.07 12.46
N ASP A 302 -19.74 -4.39 12.34
CA ASP A 302 -18.61 -5.20 12.74
C ASP A 302 -17.42 -4.87 11.82
N ALA A 303 -16.58 -3.93 12.25
CA ALA A 303 -15.39 -3.48 11.51
C ALA A 303 -14.42 -4.62 11.12
N ASN A 304 -14.50 -5.77 11.78
CA ASN A 304 -13.66 -6.94 11.49
C ASN A 304 -14.42 -8.02 10.70
N LYS A 305 -15.66 -7.78 10.25
CA LYS A 305 -16.52 -8.77 9.60
C LYS A 305 -15.88 -9.37 8.35
N VAL A 306 -15.33 -8.54 7.47
CA VAL A 306 -14.70 -9.01 6.22
C VAL A 306 -13.42 -9.80 6.52
N SER A 307 -12.52 -9.28 7.36
CA SER A 307 -11.35 -10.03 7.82
C SER A 307 -11.69 -11.37 8.47
N THR A 308 -12.73 -11.41 9.31
CA THR A 308 -13.17 -12.63 9.98
C THR A 308 -13.71 -13.65 8.97
N CYS A 309 -14.49 -13.20 7.98
CA CYS A 309 -14.97 -14.03 6.88
C CYS A 309 -13.79 -14.62 6.07
N LEU A 310 -12.82 -13.79 5.70
CA LEU A 310 -11.62 -14.21 4.99
C LEU A 310 -10.81 -15.27 5.75
N LEU A 311 -10.57 -15.05 7.05
CA LEU A 311 -9.88 -16.01 7.91
C LEU A 311 -10.62 -17.35 8.02
N GLN A 312 -11.95 -17.34 7.97
CA GLN A 312 -12.77 -18.56 7.99
C GLN A 312 -12.74 -19.31 6.65
N CYS A 313 -12.71 -18.58 5.53
CA CYS A 313 -12.71 -19.16 4.18
C CYS A 313 -11.32 -19.68 3.75
N CYS A 314 -10.23 -19.16 4.31
CA CYS A 314 -8.87 -19.53 3.93
C CYS A 314 -8.27 -20.54 4.92
N THR A 315 -8.63 -21.81 4.78
CA THR A 315 -8.26 -22.89 5.72
C THR A 315 -6.80 -23.38 5.60
N SER A 316 -6.14 -23.13 4.47
CA SER A 316 -4.77 -23.57 4.17
C SER A 316 -3.69 -22.52 4.42
N VAL A 317 -4.03 -21.41 5.10
CA VAL A 317 -3.11 -20.27 5.29
C VAL A 317 -1.89 -20.70 6.10
N THR A 318 -0.72 -20.38 5.57
CA THR A 318 0.59 -20.64 6.20
C THR A 318 1.32 -19.35 6.56
N CYS A 319 1.01 -18.25 5.87
CA CYS A 319 1.53 -16.91 6.12
C CYS A 319 0.37 -15.93 6.28
N LEU A 320 0.34 -15.21 7.40
CA LEU A 320 -0.69 -14.21 7.70
C LEU A 320 -0.02 -12.86 7.97
N GLU A 321 -0.46 -11.85 7.23
CA GLU A 321 -0.13 -10.45 7.46
C GLU A 321 -1.35 -9.74 8.04
N VAL A 322 -1.17 -9.04 9.16
CA VAL A 322 -2.24 -8.31 9.86
C VAL A 322 -1.85 -6.85 9.97
N SER A 323 -2.61 -5.96 9.34
CA SER A 323 -2.63 -4.54 9.69
C SER A 323 -3.54 -4.36 10.91
N LEU A 324 -2.96 -4.19 12.10
CA LEU A 324 -3.72 -4.01 13.34
C LEU A 324 -3.87 -2.51 13.63
N VAL A 325 -5.09 -2.00 13.48
CA VAL A 325 -5.46 -0.62 13.81
C VAL A 325 -5.95 -0.55 15.25
N VAL A 326 -5.28 0.27 16.06
CA VAL A 326 -5.56 0.40 17.49
C VAL A 326 -6.04 1.82 17.78
N VAL A 327 -7.36 1.97 17.94
CA VAL A 327 -8.02 3.25 18.21
C VAL A 327 -8.32 3.39 19.72
N GLU A 328 -8.17 4.60 20.29
CA GLU A 328 -8.65 4.89 21.65
C GLU A 328 -10.18 4.91 21.64
N ALA A 329 -10.80 4.11 22.50
CA ALA A 329 -12.19 4.36 22.88
C ALA A 329 -12.18 5.27 24.10
N GLU A 330 -12.75 6.47 23.97
CA GLU A 330 -12.92 7.41 25.09
C GLU A 330 -13.68 6.79 26.28
N ASN A 331 -14.29 5.61 26.14
CA ASN A 331 -14.79 4.80 27.24
C ASN A 331 -14.76 3.30 26.91
N ARG A 332 -14.02 2.52 27.70
CA ARG A 332 -14.26 1.08 28.00
C ARG A 332 -14.72 0.17 26.84
N ALA A 333 -14.35 0.43 25.59
CA ALA A 333 -14.74 -0.45 24.50
C ALA A 333 -14.02 -1.79 24.69
N ALA A 334 -14.80 -2.87 24.73
CA ALA A 334 -14.24 -4.21 24.76
C ALA A 334 -13.48 -4.47 23.45
N ASP A 335 -12.45 -5.30 23.54
CA ASP A 335 -11.75 -5.81 22.36
C ASP A 335 -12.76 -6.51 21.42
N ILE A 336 -12.81 -6.09 20.16
CA ILE A 336 -13.73 -6.64 19.16
C ILE A 336 -13.11 -7.80 18.35
N ILE A 337 -11.86 -8.16 18.60
CA ILE A 337 -11.18 -9.31 18.00
C ILE A 337 -11.48 -10.59 18.79
N SER A 338 -11.59 -10.47 20.11
CA SER A 338 -11.75 -11.59 21.05
C SER A 338 -12.85 -12.57 20.63
N GLY A 339 -12.46 -13.83 20.38
CA GLY A 339 -13.38 -14.93 20.07
C GLY A 339 -13.94 -14.95 18.65
N ARG A 340 -13.53 -14.02 17.77
CA ARG A 340 -13.96 -14.00 16.35
C ARG A 340 -13.00 -14.67 15.41
N ILE A 341 -11.72 -14.72 15.77
CA ILE A 341 -10.68 -15.34 14.94
C ILE A 341 -10.82 -16.88 14.99
N PRO A 342 -10.88 -17.57 13.84
CA PRO A 342 -10.92 -19.02 13.78
C PRO A 342 -9.59 -19.64 14.23
N HIS A 343 -9.61 -20.93 14.56
CA HIS A 343 -8.37 -21.64 14.85
C HIS A 343 -7.51 -21.75 13.59
N LEU A 344 -6.23 -21.36 13.66
CA LEU A 344 -5.28 -21.33 12.54
C LEU A 344 -4.13 -22.32 12.77
N PRO A 345 -4.39 -23.65 12.68
CA PRO A 345 -3.39 -24.65 13.02
C PRO A 345 -2.25 -24.74 12.00
N HIS A 346 -2.46 -24.34 10.74
CA HIS A 346 -1.46 -24.42 9.68
C HIS A 346 -0.57 -23.19 9.58
N LEU A 347 -0.81 -22.16 10.40
CA LEU A 347 -0.07 -20.91 10.33
C LEU A 347 1.38 -21.10 10.83
N ILE A 348 2.33 -20.77 9.97
CA ILE A 348 3.78 -20.90 10.21
C ILE A 348 4.41 -19.53 10.45
N SER A 349 3.95 -18.51 9.73
CA SER A 349 4.47 -17.14 9.79
C SER A 349 3.34 -16.14 10.05
N LEU A 350 3.54 -15.26 11.03
CA LEU A 350 2.63 -14.17 11.36
C LEU A 350 3.42 -12.86 11.36
N THR A 351 3.02 -11.93 10.50
CA THR A 351 3.49 -10.55 10.50
C THR A 351 2.36 -9.64 10.93
N VAL A 352 2.62 -8.78 11.91
CA VAL A 352 1.64 -7.79 12.36
C VAL A 352 2.22 -6.40 12.24
N HIS A 353 1.62 -5.58 11.39
CA HIS A 353 1.87 -4.16 11.27
C HIS A 353 0.93 -3.43 12.21
N VAL A 354 1.47 -2.78 13.24
CA VAL A 354 0.69 -2.10 14.27
C VAL A 354 0.57 -0.63 13.93
N TYR A 355 -0.65 -0.20 13.62
CA TYR A 355 -1.01 1.19 13.35
C TYR A 355 -1.64 1.80 14.60
N LEU A 356 -0.87 2.65 15.27
CA LEU A 356 -1.25 3.35 16.49
C LEU A 356 -1.43 4.84 16.18
N PRO A 357 -2.67 5.31 15.87
CA PRO A 357 -2.97 6.73 15.92
C PRO A 357 -2.71 7.31 17.33
N GLU A 358 -2.94 6.51 18.38
CA GLU A 358 -2.67 6.85 19.79
C GLU A 358 -2.08 5.65 20.55
N TRP A 359 -1.36 5.89 21.66
CA TRP A 359 -0.66 4.84 22.40
C TRP A 359 -1.58 3.98 23.26
N HIS A 360 -2.03 2.82 22.75
CA HIS A 360 -2.68 1.80 23.57
C HIS A 360 -2.06 0.41 23.48
N SER A 361 -2.49 -0.47 24.37
CA SER A 361 -2.04 -1.85 24.46
C SER A 361 -2.58 -2.67 23.29
N PHE A 362 -1.86 -2.69 22.17
CA PHE A 362 -2.15 -3.56 21.01
C PHE A 362 -2.19 -5.04 21.38
N GLY A 363 -1.58 -5.43 22.49
CA GLY A 363 -1.34 -6.85 22.70
C GLY A 363 -2.58 -7.65 23.10
N VAL A 364 -3.74 -7.06 23.44
CA VAL A 364 -4.93 -7.84 23.83
C VAL A 364 -5.45 -8.52 22.56
N GLY A 365 -5.68 -7.72 21.52
CA GLY A 365 -6.00 -8.22 20.18
C GLY A 365 -4.92 -9.16 19.63
N LEU A 366 -3.63 -8.85 19.82
CA LEU A 366 -2.56 -9.78 19.44
C LEU A 366 -2.56 -11.08 20.25
N ALA A 367 -2.89 -11.03 21.53
CA ALA A 367 -2.94 -12.23 22.37
C ALA A 367 -4.02 -13.17 21.85
N ASP A 368 -5.17 -12.63 21.48
CA ASP A 368 -6.26 -13.41 20.91
C ASP A 368 -5.84 -14.05 19.58
N ILE A 369 -5.20 -13.29 18.67
CA ILE A 369 -4.62 -13.85 17.42
C ILE A 369 -3.64 -14.98 17.75
N LEU A 370 -2.67 -14.73 18.62
CA LEU A 370 -1.61 -15.69 18.97
C LEU A 370 -2.16 -16.96 19.62
N THR A 371 -3.24 -16.86 20.40
CA THR A 371 -3.89 -18.05 21.02
C THR A 371 -4.53 -18.99 20.02
N GLN A 372 -4.87 -18.49 18.82
CA GLN A 372 -5.42 -19.31 17.74
C GLN A 372 -4.33 -20.00 16.89
N CYS A 373 -3.06 -19.67 17.10
CA CYS A 373 -1.94 -20.14 16.29
C CYS A 373 -1.17 -21.26 17.02
N SER A 374 -1.35 -22.51 16.60
CA SER A 374 -0.74 -23.67 17.29
C SER A 374 0.69 -24.00 16.84
N ASN A 375 1.03 -23.76 15.57
CA ASN A 375 2.29 -24.21 14.96
C ASN A 375 3.18 -23.05 14.48
N LEU A 376 3.02 -21.88 15.08
CA LEU A 376 3.70 -20.66 14.66
C LEU A 376 5.23 -20.79 14.88
N LYS A 377 6.01 -20.58 13.83
CA LYS A 377 7.49 -20.62 13.86
C LYS A 377 8.12 -19.25 13.78
N TYR A 378 7.49 -18.32 13.05
CA TYR A 378 7.99 -16.99 12.80
C TYR A 378 6.96 -15.95 13.23
N LEU A 379 7.37 -15.01 14.07
CA LEU A 379 6.53 -13.90 14.50
C LEU A 379 7.26 -12.58 14.24
N ARG A 380 6.63 -11.68 13.49
CA ARG A 380 7.08 -10.31 13.31
C ARG A 380 6.02 -9.34 13.82
N VAL A 381 6.42 -8.39 14.66
CA VAL A 381 5.58 -7.28 15.11
C VAL A 381 6.29 -5.99 14.74
N ASP A 382 5.67 -5.19 13.88
CA ASP A 382 6.23 -4.00 13.27
C ASP A 382 5.43 -2.74 13.65
N CYS A 383 6.02 -1.86 14.44
CA CYS A 383 5.43 -0.61 14.93
C CYS A 383 6.01 0.63 14.22
N THR A 384 6.74 0.46 13.11
CA THR A 384 7.48 1.55 12.44
C THR A 384 6.59 2.64 11.83
N ASN A 385 5.31 2.35 11.55
CA ASN A 385 4.39 3.27 10.87
C ASN A 385 3.52 4.11 11.83
N SER A 386 3.94 4.28 13.09
CA SER A 386 3.20 5.04 14.10
C SER A 386 3.33 6.56 13.89
N MET A 387 2.25 7.20 13.43
CA MET A 387 2.19 8.63 13.17
C MET A 387 1.79 9.42 14.43
N LEU A 388 2.79 10.00 15.14
CA LEU A 388 2.65 11.09 16.17
C LEU A 388 2.18 10.62 17.58
N ARG A 389 2.01 11.39 18.68
CA ARG A 389 2.57 12.59 19.37
C ARG A 389 2.15 12.40 20.86
N ASN A 390 3.08 12.43 21.82
CA ASN A 390 2.92 12.22 23.29
C ASN A 390 2.87 10.77 23.84
N TYR A 391 3.46 10.56 25.04
CA TYR A 391 4.19 9.33 25.41
C TYR A 391 3.88 8.79 26.82
N SER A 392 2.74 8.15 27.07
CA SER A 392 2.57 7.31 28.27
C SER A 392 1.45 6.27 28.10
N CYS A 393 1.80 4.99 28.21
CA CYS A 393 0.86 3.88 28.44
C CYS A 393 0.84 3.63 29.95
N ASP A 394 -0.24 4.02 30.64
CA ASP A 394 -0.40 3.87 32.11
C ASP A 394 -1.23 2.61 32.49
N HIS A 395 -1.39 1.67 31.56
CA HIS A 395 -2.12 0.43 31.84
C HIS A 395 -1.39 -0.45 32.85
N SER A 396 -2.18 -1.12 33.70
CA SER A 396 -1.65 -2.16 34.60
C SER A 396 -1.13 -3.36 33.78
N ASN A 397 -0.32 -4.24 34.37
CA ASN A 397 0.23 -5.42 33.68
C ASN A 397 -0.87 -6.48 33.46
N HIS A 398 -1.81 -6.18 32.56
CA HIS A 398 -2.90 -7.05 32.11
C HIS A 398 -2.40 -8.26 31.33
N TRP A 399 -1.12 -8.27 30.93
CA TRP A 399 -0.52 -9.46 30.35
C TRP A 399 -0.69 -10.60 31.32
N LYS A 400 -0.14 -10.56 32.54
CA LYS A 400 0.01 -11.71 33.47
C LYS A 400 -1.04 -12.84 33.40
N SER A 401 -2.33 -12.54 33.27
CA SER A 401 -3.42 -13.51 33.15
C SER A 401 -3.58 -14.24 31.81
N HIS A 402 -3.11 -13.70 30.67
CA HIS A 402 -3.33 -14.27 29.32
C HIS A 402 -2.48 -15.51 29.06
N LYS A 403 -3.08 -16.70 29.02
CA LYS A 403 -2.35 -17.93 28.64
C LYS A 403 -1.96 -17.87 27.17
N MET A 404 -0.67 -17.76 26.89
CA MET A 404 -0.09 -17.89 25.54
C MET A 404 0.73 -19.18 25.51
N CYS A 405 0.54 -20.03 24.50
CA CYS A 405 1.36 -21.22 24.29
C CYS A 405 2.02 -21.07 22.91
N LEU A 406 3.31 -20.78 22.89
CA LEU A 406 4.06 -20.53 21.66
C LEU A 406 5.33 -21.43 21.58
N PRO A 407 5.20 -22.75 21.81
CA PRO A 407 6.36 -23.62 22.05
C PRO A 407 7.29 -23.77 20.83
N ASP A 408 6.74 -23.61 19.63
CA ASP A 408 7.42 -23.88 18.36
C ASP A 408 8.02 -22.63 17.69
N ILE A 409 7.88 -21.45 18.32
CA ILE A 409 8.49 -20.22 17.80
C ILE A 409 10.02 -20.39 17.74
N GLN A 410 10.59 -20.13 16.58
CA GLN A 410 12.01 -20.22 16.29
C GLN A 410 12.64 -18.84 16.11
N GLU A 411 11.91 -17.91 15.49
CA GLU A 411 12.38 -16.53 15.27
C GLU A 411 11.30 -15.51 15.61
N VAL A 412 11.72 -14.43 16.27
CA VAL A 412 10.85 -13.29 16.59
C VAL A 412 11.52 -11.98 16.19
N GLU A 413 10.78 -11.13 15.47
CA GLU A 413 11.24 -9.80 15.10
C GLU A 413 10.33 -8.73 15.71
N PHE A 414 10.90 -7.86 16.54
CA PHE A 414 10.24 -6.70 17.12
C PHE A 414 10.79 -5.44 16.46
N MET A 415 10.02 -4.82 15.57
CA MET A 415 10.50 -3.72 14.73
C MET A 415 9.84 -2.40 15.11
N GLY A 416 10.63 -1.31 15.12
CA GLY A 416 10.10 0.04 15.36
C GLY A 416 9.47 0.24 16.74
N MET A 417 9.89 -0.54 17.74
CA MET A 417 9.32 -0.46 19.09
C MET A 417 9.51 0.94 19.68
N VAL A 418 8.51 1.43 20.40
CA VAL A 418 8.52 2.81 20.87
C VAL A 418 8.98 2.90 22.34
N GLY A 419 9.18 1.76 22.98
CA GLY A 419 9.85 1.55 24.26
C GLY A 419 9.00 1.98 25.46
N THR A 420 7.90 1.28 25.67
CA THR A 420 7.04 1.32 26.86
C THR A 420 7.20 0.07 27.73
N ASN A 421 6.71 0.16 28.96
CA ASN A 421 6.59 -1.01 29.82
C ASN A 421 5.58 -2.03 29.24
N CYS A 422 4.50 -1.54 28.59
CA CYS A 422 3.49 -2.36 27.94
C CYS A 422 4.11 -3.26 26.85
N GLU A 423 4.90 -2.70 25.93
CA GLU A 423 5.67 -3.45 24.92
C GLU A 423 6.70 -4.38 25.56
N ARG A 424 7.45 -3.91 26.58
CA ARG A 424 8.45 -4.75 27.27
C ARG A 424 7.80 -6.01 27.84
N TRP A 425 6.70 -5.88 28.56
CA TRP A 425 6.01 -7.02 29.17
C TRP A 425 5.46 -8.00 28.13
N PHE A 426 4.96 -7.50 27.00
CA PHE A 426 4.56 -8.34 25.88
C PHE A 426 5.74 -9.14 25.33
N MET A 427 6.85 -8.46 25.01
CA MET A 427 8.06 -9.11 24.51
C MET A 427 8.61 -10.15 25.49
N GLU A 428 8.73 -9.79 26.78
CA GLU A 428 9.17 -10.73 27.83
C GLU A 428 8.29 -11.97 27.88
N ARG A 429 6.98 -11.81 27.69
CA ARG A 429 6.06 -12.94 27.68
C ARG A 429 6.23 -13.84 26.48
N VAL A 430 6.30 -13.27 25.27
CA VAL A 430 6.54 -14.04 24.03
C VAL A 430 7.81 -14.87 24.18
N LEU A 431 8.91 -14.22 24.61
CA LEU A 431 10.21 -14.89 24.78
C LEU A 431 10.18 -15.97 25.86
N THR A 432 9.45 -15.76 26.96
CA THR A 432 9.32 -16.77 28.04
C THR A 432 8.59 -18.03 27.57
N HIS A 433 7.65 -17.91 26.64
CA HIS A 433 6.86 -19.05 26.13
C HIS A 433 7.45 -19.66 24.84
N ALA A 434 8.41 -18.99 24.21
CA ALA A 434 9.12 -19.47 23.01
C ALA A 434 10.29 -20.41 23.38
N THR A 435 9.96 -21.64 23.76
CA THR A 435 10.95 -22.62 24.24
C THR A 435 11.96 -23.07 23.19
N GLN A 436 11.64 -22.93 21.90
CA GLN A 436 12.52 -23.30 20.78
C GLN A 436 13.16 -22.09 20.08
N LEU A 437 13.15 -20.92 20.72
CA LEU A 437 13.66 -19.68 20.15
C LEU A 437 15.15 -19.79 19.82
N ARG A 438 15.49 -19.53 18.57
CA ARG A 438 16.87 -19.55 18.05
C ARG A 438 17.43 -18.16 17.85
N LYS A 439 16.56 -17.20 17.52
CA LYS A 439 16.92 -15.83 17.16
C LYS A 439 15.80 -14.89 17.56
N ALA A 440 16.15 -13.75 18.15
CA ALA A 440 15.22 -12.64 18.22
C ALA A 440 15.90 -11.33 17.85
N THR A 441 15.19 -10.46 17.14
CA THR A 441 15.65 -9.13 16.79
C THR A 441 14.74 -8.10 17.42
N LEU A 442 15.33 -7.00 17.86
CA LEU A 442 14.62 -5.88 18.45
C LEU A 442 15.20 -4.59 17.88
N SER A 443 14.37 -3.77 17.25
CA SER A 443 14.71 -2.41 16.88
C SER A 443 13.73 -1.44 17.51
N PHE A 444 14.25 -0.28 17.92
CA PHE A 444 13.44 0.83 18.38
C PHE A 444 13.28 1.87 17.27
N ASP A 445 12.13 2.53 17.27
CA ASP A 445 11.84 3.65 16.38
C ASP A 445 12.96 4.72 16.42
N PRO A 446 13.44 5.24 15.28
CA PRO A 446 14.48 6.28 15.25
C PRO A 446 14.17 7.53 16.08
N MET A 447 12.90 7.90 16.24
CA MET A 447 12.47 9.05 17.04
C MET A 447 12.47 8.76 18.55
N PHE A 448 12.65 7.50 18.96
CA PHE A 448 12.80 7.09 20.36
C PHE A 448 13.86 7.93 21.11
N ARG A 449 15.08 8.04 20.53
CA ARG A 449 16.19 8.80 21.16
C ARG A 449 15.92 10.29 21.22
N LEU A 450 15.30 10.84 20.18
CA LEU A 450 15.05 12.27 20.05
C LEU A 450 14.08 12.79 21.12
N LYS A 451 13.15 11.94 21.58
CA LYS A 451 12.06 12.37 22.46
C LYS A 451 12.23 11.99 23.93
N ARG A 452 12.80 10.81 24.24
CA ARG A 452 12.90 10.35 25.66
C ARG A 452 14.23 10.64 26.36
N LYS A 453 15.30 11.01 25.64
CA LYS A 453 16.66 11.19 26.21
C LYS A 453 17.18 9.99 27.03
N ARG A 454 16.56 8.81 26.91
CA ARG A 454 16.94 7.57 27.59
C ARG A 454 17.60 6.61 26.61
N ASP A 455 18.41 5.70 27.14
CA ASP A 455 18.98 4.62 26.35
C ASP A 455 17.95 3.50 26.18
N GLY A 456 17.84 2.96 24.96
CA GLY A 456 16.85 1.90 24.64
C GLY A 456 17.11 0.60 25.41
N SER A 457 18.32 0.47 25.97
CA SER A 457 18.76 -0.64 26.82
C SER A 457 17.86 -0.88 28.04
N GLU A 458 17.22 0.16 28.58
CA GLU A 458 16.26 0.00 29.67
C GLU A 458 15.05 -0.84 29.25
N PHE A 459 14.64 -0.80 27.98
CA PHE A 459 13.43 -1.44 27.44
C PHE A 459 13.67 -2.80 26.80
N ILE A 460 14.91 -3.29 26.84
CA ILE A 460 15.24 -4.65 26.42
C ILE A 460 14.50 -5.65 27.33
N PRO A 461 13.85 -6.68 26.76
CA PRO A 461 13.20 -7.73 27.53
C PRO A 461 14.18 -8.44 28.46
N ARG A 462 13.78 -8.65 29.72
CA ARG A 462 14.56 -9.46 30.67
C ARG A 462 14.20 -10.94 30.50
N GLY A 463 15.19 -11.81 30.38
CA GLY A 463 14.98 -13.25 30.19
C GLY A 463 16.27 -14.05 30.09
N SER A 464 16.17 -15.35 29.79
CA SER A 464 17.32 -16.18 29.41
C SER A 464 17.86 -15.76 28.04
N GLY A 465 19.16 -15.85 27.83
CA GLY A 465 19.86 -15.39 26.64
C GLY A 465 20.40 -13.97 26.74
N THR A 466 21.30 -13.64 25.81
CA THR A 466 22.07 -12.39 25.82
C THR A 466 21.70 -11.52 24.62
N TRP A 467 21.29 -10.28 24.90
CA TRP A 467 21.06 -9.25 23.87
C TRP A 467 22.37 -8.52 23.54
N THR A 468 22.74 -8.53 22.26
CA THR A 468 23.90 -7.82 21.73
C THR A 468 23.47 -6.70 20.81
N ARG A 469 24.13 -5.55 20.92
CA ARG A 469 23.81 -4.39 20.09
C ARG A 469 24.46 -4.51 18.72
N HIS A 470 23.73 -4.23 17.65
CA HIS A 470 24.32 -4.08 16.33
C HIS A 470 25.13 -2.78 16.25
N HIS A 471 26.44 -2.90 15.95
CA HIS A 471 27.37 -1.76 15.91
C HIS A 471 27.40 -1.03 14.55
N ARG A 472 26.82 -1.60 13.48
CA ARG A 472 26.91 -1.05 12.12
C ARG A 472 25.73 -0.18 11.70
N ASP A 473 24.58 -0.31 12.36
CA ASP A 473 23.43 0.57 12.09
C ASP A 473 23.45 1.77 13.04
N ASN A 474 23.19 2.96 12.50
CA ASN A 474 23.03 4.19 13.27
C ASN A 474 21.78 4.18 14.20
N TYR A 475 21.17 3.01 14.43
CA TYR A 475 19.89 2.84 15.09
C TYR A 475 19.94 1.79 16.21
N LEU A 476 18.96 1.89 17.11
CA LEU A 476 18.82 1.12 18.35
C LEU A 476 18.40 -0.33 18.07
N SER A 477 19.25 -1.09 17.39
CA SER A 477 18.97 -2.48 17.03
C SER A 477 19.77 -3.46 17.90
N TYR A 478 19.10 -4.53 18.32
CA TYR A 478 19.62 -5.57 19.19
C TYR A 478 19.29 -6.95 18.63
N GLU A 479 20.21 -7.88 18.79
CA GLU A 479 20.06 -9.29 18.45
C GLU A 479 20.21 -10.11 19.73
N TRP A 480 19.21 -10.95 20.00
CA TRP A 480 19.22 -11.93 21.07
C TRP A 480 19.84 -13.24 20.59
N LYS A 481 20.66 -13.85 21.44
CA LYS A 481 21.16 -15.21 21.27
C LYS A 481 20.90 -16.03 22.52
N PRO A 482 20.62 -17.34 22.37
CA PRO A 482 20.50 -18.22 23.52
C PRO A 482 21.82 -18.26 24.30
N ASP A 483 21.74 -18.36 25.62
CA ASP A 483 22.92 -18.62 26.45
C ASP A 483 23.37 -20.07 26.15
N VAL A 484 24.61 -20.22 25.68
CA VAL A 484 25.20 -21.51 25.25
C VAL A 484 25.38 -22.46 26.42
#